data_AF-A0A0D6MAG7-F1
#
_entry.id   AF-A0A0D6MAG7-F1
#
_cell.length_a   1.000
_cell.length_b   1.000
_cell.length_c   1.000
_cell.angle_alpha   90.00
_cell.angle_beta   90.00
_cell.angle_gamma   90.00
#
_symmetry.space_group_name_H-M   'P 1'
#
loop_
_entity.id
_entity.type
_entity.pdbx_description
1 polymer ?
#
loop_
_entity_poly.entity_id
_entity_poly.type
_entity_poly.pdbx_seq_one_letter_code
_entity_poly.pdbx_strand_id
1 'polypeptide(L)'
;VYDIDGTGTNIPFTRAKYDKQTGQGFNSPREQVNERTAWIDGSFVYSVMEAWVATMRSFEGGTLKEGNTKKLVCTESSPSCVLDVPQIFRYPPLNNPHIPLNNPPPPQIHRLMNPDRLFLLGDSRVNENPGLLSFGIILYRWHNIQAERLQKENPTWTDEELFQGARRWLIATLQVN
;
A
#
# COMPACT_ATOMS: atom_id res chain seq x y z
N VAL A 1 4.14 32.92 -3.55
CA VAL A 1 4.04 31.75 -2.62
C VAL A 1 5.43 31.28 -2.18
N TYR A 2 6.35 31.00 -3.10
CA TYR A 2 7.69 30.47 -2.75
C TYR A 2 8.83 31.50 -2.80
N ASP A 3 8.58 32.70 -3.32
CA ASP A 3 9.53 33.80 -3.33
C ASP A 3 8.76 35.11 -3.22
N ILE A 4 8.39 35.47 -1.99
CA ILE A 4 7.60 36.68 -1.72
C ILE A 4 8.47 37.94 -1.68
N ASP A 5 9.75 37.76 -1.37
CA ASP A 5 10.74 38.83 -1.18
C ASP A 5 11.58 39.09 -2.44
N GLY A 6 11.35 38.33 -3.53
CA GLY A 6 12.02 38.52 -4.83
C GLY A 6 13.50 38.19 -4.80
N THR A 7 13.91 37.23 -3.96
CA THR A 7 15.30 36.87 -3.69
C THR A 7 15.87 35.82 -4.64
N GLY A 8 15.03 35.24 -5.50
CA GLY A 8 15.43 34.18 -6.42
C GLY A 8 15.50 32.83 -5.72
N THR A 9 14.34 32.24 -5.39
CA THR A 9 14.26 30.93 -4.74
C THR A 9 14.27 29.78 -5.78
N ASN A 10 14.99 28.70 -5.48
CA ASN A 10 14.95 27.45 -6.25
C ASN A 10 14.16 26.37 -5.50
N ILE A 11 13.41 25.55 -6.25
CA ILE A 11 12.70 24.39 -5.72
C ILE A 11 13.52 23.13 -6.04
N PRO A 12 13.89 22.31 -5.05
CA PRO A 12 14.66 21.10 -5.29
C PRO A 12 13.84 20.10 -6.10
N PHE A 13 14.44 19.57 -7.17
CA PHE A 13 13.87 18.52 -8.00
C PHE A 13 14.94 17.48 -8.33
N THR A 14 14.67 16.21 -8.02
CA THR A 14 15.56 15.09 -8.33
C THR A 14 15.05 14.34 -9.56
N ARG A 15 15.97 13.97 -10.47
CA ARG A 15 15.61 13.18 -11.66
C ARG A 15 15.23 11.76 -11.25
N ALA A 16 14.25 11.20 -11.96
CA ALA A 16 13.82 9.81 -11.77
C ALA A 16 14.94 8.80 -12.10
N LYS A 17 14.75 7.55 -11.64
CA LYS A 17 15.62 6.42 -12.01
C LYS A 17 15.57 6.18 -13.52
N TYR A 18 16.66 5.64 -14.04
CA TYR A 18 16.83 5.34 -15.47
C TYR A 18 17.63 4.06 -15.63
N ASP A 19 17.55 3.45 -16.81
CA ASP A 19 18.33 2.26 -17.12
C ASP A 19 19.82 2.64 -17.24
N LYS A 20 20.65 2.03 -16.39
CA LYS A 20 22.10 2.29 -16.32
C LYS A 20 22.85 1.85 -17.59
N GLN A 21 22.25 1.02 -18.44
CA GLN A 21 22.81 0.64 -19.73
C GLN A 21 22.58 1.70 -20.81
N THR A 22 21.70 2.67 -20.57
CA THR A 22 21.35 3.76 -21.49
C THR A 22 21.93 5.10 -21.02
N GLY A 23 21.88 6.13 -21.88
CA GLY A 23 22.27 7.49 -21.51
C GLY A 23 23.78 7.73 -21.43
N GLN A 24 24.58 6.86 -22.05
CA GLN A 24 26.06 6.94 -22.08
C GLN A 24 26.60 7.55 -23.39
N GLY A 25 25.74 7.81 -24.39
CA GLY A 25 26.18 8.36 -25.67
C GLY A 25 25.06 8.98 -26.49
N PHE A 26 25.43 9.68 -27.56
CA PHE A 26 24.48 10.38 -28.45
C PHE A 26 23.46 9.43 -29.09
N ASN A 27 23.91 8.24 -29.52
CA ASN A 27 23.05 7.20 -30.11
C ASN A 27 22.40 6.26 -29.08
N SER A 28 22.60 6.53 -27.77
CA SER A 28 22.00 5.76 -26.67
C SER A 28 21.46 6.76 -25.65
N PRO A 29 20.35 7.46 -25.97
CA PRO A 29 19.73 8.41 -25.05
C PRO A 29 19.26 7.70 -23.79
N ARG A 30 19.06 8.47 -22.72
CA ARG A 30 18.63 7.94 -21.42
C ARG A 30 17.17 7.48 -21.48
N GLU A 31 16.90 6.29 -20.96
CA GLU A 31 15.55 5.75 -20.81
C GLU A 31 15.15 5.59 -19.34
N GLN A 32 13.97 6.09 -18.97
CA GLN A 32 13.43 5.95 -17.61
C GLN A 32 12.91 4.53 -17.38
N VAL A 33 13.10 4.03 -16.16
CA VAL A 33 12.59 2.71 -15.77
C VAL A 33 11.24 2.82 -15.10
N ASN A 34 10.33 1.90 -15.42
CA ASN A 34 9.11 1.71 -14.66
C ASN A 34 9.45 0.94 -13.37
N GLU A 35 9.22 1.55 -12.21
CA GLU A 35 9.42 0.90 -10.90
C GLU A 35 8.23 0.03 -10.46
N ARG A 36 7.23 -0.11 -11.33
CA ARG A 36 6.07 -0.99 -11.17
C ARG A 36 5.93 -1.94 -12.35
N THR A 37 5.05 -2.92 -12.22
CA THR A 37 4.66 -3.74 -13.38
C THR A 37 3.92 -2.88 -14.39
N ALA A 38 4.06 -3.19 -15.68
CA ALA A 38 3.36 -2.49 -16.75
C ALA A 38 1.88 -2.90 -16.88
N TRP A 39 1.48 -3.97 -16.19
CA TRP A 39 0.18 -4.61 -16.32
C TRP A 39 -0.80 -4.11 -15.25
N ILE A 40 -2.10 -4.17 -15.53
CA ILE A 40 -3.15 -3.96 -14.53
C ILE A 40 -3.32 -5.27 -13.75
N ASP A 41 -2.34 -5.62 -12.91
CA ASP A 41 -2.22 -6.91 -12.23
C ASP A 41 -2.45 -6.84 -10.72
N GLY A 42 -3.00 -5.72 -10.24
CA GLY A 42 -3.22 -5.49 -8.82
C GLY A 42 -1.91 -5.34 -8.02
N SER A 43 -0.77 -5.05 -8.65
CA SER A 43 0.52 -4.83 -7.97
C SER A 43 0.51 -3.76 -6.88
N PHE A 44 -0.44 -2.82 -6.92
CA PHE A 44 -0.59 -1.85 -5.83
C PHE A 44 -1.23 -2.45 -4.55
N VAL A 45 -1.94 -3.59 -4.68
CA VAL A 45 -2.45 -4.40 -3.57
C VAL A 45 -1.43 -5.45 -3.16
N TYR A 46 -0.84 -6.15 -4.13
CA TYR A 46 0.02 -7.33 -3.91
C TYR A 46 1.52 -7.07 -4.04
N SER A 47 1.94 -5.81 -4.16
CA SER A 47 3.32 -5.44 -4.47
C SER A 47 3.83 -5.96 -5.83
N VAL A 48 5.03 -5.51 -6.18
CA VAL A 48 5.83 -6.02 -7.29
C VAL A 48 6.92 -6.99 -6.81
N MET A 49 7.00 -7.24 -5.51
CA MET A 49 7.99 -8.10 -4.87
C MET A 49 7.29 -9.20 -4.08
N GLU A 50 7.60 -10.46 -4.40
CA GLU A 50 7.03 -11.62 -3.70
C GLU A 50 7.38 -11.63 -2.20
N ALA A 51 8.57 -11.17 -1.83
CA ALA A 51 8.96 -11.01 -0.43
C ALA A 51 8.05 -10.01 0.32
N TRP A 52 7.65 -8.91 -0.33
CA TRP A 52 6.78 -7.90 0.28
C TRP A 52 5.39 -8.49 0.53
N VAL A 53 4.77 -9.11 -0.47
CA VAL A 53 3.43 -9.71 -0.30
C VAL A 53 3.43 -10.86 0.69
N ALA A 54 4.51 -11.64 0.77
CA ALA A 54 4.65 -12.66 1.81
C ALA A 54 4.58 -12.06 3.22
N THR A 55 5.14 -10.86 3.46
CA THR A 55 4.99 -10.20 4.76
C THR A 55 3.54 -9.78 5.07
N MET A 56 2.75 -9.51 4.03
CA MET A 56 1.35 -9.09 4.12
C MET A 56 0.38 -10.27 4.30
N ARG A 57 0.74 -11.47 3.85
CA ARG A 57 -0.10 -12.67 3.96
C ARG A 57 -0.18 -13.17 5.40
N SER A 58 -1.35 -13.65 5.80
CA SER A 58 -1.53 -14.38 7.06
C SER A 58 -1.02 -15.82 6.96
N PHE A 59 -1.01 -16.38 5.74
CA PHE A 59 -0.82 -17.81 5.45
C PHE A 59 -1.90 -18.69 6.09
N GLU A 60 -3.07 -18.11 6.36
CA GLU A 60 -4.25 -18.79 6.87
C GLU A 60 -5.48 -18.41 6.02
N GLY A 61 -6.16 -19.42 5.46
CA GLY A 61 -7.39 -19.25 4.70
C GLY A 61 -7.25 -18.42 3.41
N GLY A 62 -6.03 -18.28 2.88
CA GLY A 62 -5.72 -17.47 1.71
C GLY A 62 -5.85 -15.97 1.92
N THR A 63 -5.80 -15.49 3.17
CA THR A 63 -6.06 -14.08 3.52
C THR A 63 -4.79 -13.24 3.64
N LEU A 64 -4.98 -11.92 3.53
CA LEU A 64 -4.00 -10.93 3.97
C LEU A 64 -4.23 -10.62 5.47
N LYS A 65 -3.14 -10.30 6.18
CA LYS A 65 -3.16 -10.00 7.63
C LYS A 65 -4.12 -8.86 7.96
N GLU A 66 -4.74 -8.90 9.13
CA GLU A 66 -5.55 -7.79 9.61
C GLU A 66 -4.91 -7.19 10.86
N GLY A 67 -4.89 -5.87 10.95
CA GLY A 67 -4.37 -5.13 12.09
C GLY A 67 -5.38 -5.04 13.23
N ASN A 68 -4.89 -4.95 14.47
CA ASN A 68 -5.74 -4.66 15.63
C ASN A 68 -6.10 -3.16 15.68
N THR A 69 -7.40 -2.86 15.54
CA THR A 69 -7.96 -1.49 15.53
C THR A 69 -7.83 -0.73 16.84
N LYS A 70 -7.62 -1.41 17.97
CA LYS A 70 -7.54 -0.76 19.29
C LYS A 70 -6.47 0.34 19.36
N LYS A 71 -5.44 0.26 18.51
CA LYS A 71 -4.32 1.23 18.47
C LYS A 71 -4.59 2.48 17.61
N LEU A 72 -5.60 2.47 16.75
CA LEU A 72 -5.87 3.56 15.79
C LEU A 72 -6.85 4.63 16.30
N VAL A 73 -7.66 4.31 17.33
CA VAL A 73 -8.81 5.13 17.73
C VAL A 73 -8.58 5.88 19.05
N CYS A 74 -7.58 5.51 19.85
CA CYS A 74 -7.37 6.09 21.17
C CYS A 74 -5.92 6.48 21.39
N THR A 75 -5.61 7.77 21.31
CA THR A 75 -4.48 8.35 22.05
C THR A 75 -4.99 8.77 23.43
N GLU A 76 -4.21 8.54 24.48
CA GLU A 76 -4.60 8.78 25.90
C GLU A 76 -5.08 10.22 26.20
N SER A 77 -4.92 11.15 25.26
CA SER A 77 -5.25 12.57 25.38
C SER A 77 -6.52 13.03 24.64
N SER A 78 -7.30 12.15 24.00
CA SER A 78 -8.55 12.55 23.32
C SER A 78 -9.81 12.17 24.12
N PRO A 79 -10.51 13.14 24.72
CA PRO A 79 -11.73 12.90 25.50
C PRO A 79 -12.98 12.59 24.64
N SER A 80 -12.85 12.44 23.32
CA SER A 80 -13.94 12.09 22.41
C SER A 80 -13.98 10.62 21.99
N CYS A 81 -13.14 9.77 22.58
CA CYS A 81 -13.16 8.33 22.33
C CYS A 81 -14.42 7.70 22.96
N VAL A 82 -15.53 7.70 22.23
CA VAL A 82 -16.70 6.88 22.54
C VAL A 82 -16.34 5.43 22.23
N LEU A 83 -15.80 4.73 23.23
CA LEU A 83 -15.66 3.28 23.27
C LEU A 83 -17.03 2.67 23.56
N ASP A 84 -17.76 2.31 22.50
CA ASP A 84 -18.67 1.16 22.48
C ASP A 84 -19.27 0.97 21.07
N VAL A 85 -18.39 0.81 20.09
CA VAL A 85 -18.80 0.30 18.78
C VAL A 85 -18.20 -1.09 18.62
N PRO A 86 -19.02 -2.18 18.60
CA PRO A 86 -18.54 -3.56 18.50
C PRO A 86 -18.13 -3.91 17.06
N GLN A 87 -17.40 -3.03 16.39
CA GLN A 87 -17.04 -3.19 14.99
C GLN A 87 -15.58 -3.58 14.91
N ILE A 88 -15.37 -4.87 14.69
CA ILE A 88 -14.14 -5.48 14.20
C ILE A 88 -13.84 -4.83 12.85
N PHE A 89 -13.23 -3.63 12.86
CA PHE A 89 -12.80 -2.99 11.63
C PHE A 89 -11.55 -3.71 11.12
N ARG A 90 -11.71 -4.46 10.05
CA ARG A 90 -10.65 -5.24 9.43
C ARG A 90 -9.77 -4.36 8.54
N TYR A 91 -8.85 -3.62 9.16
CA TYR A 91 -7.86 -2.80 8.46
C TYR A 91 -6.58 -3.58 8.14
N PRO A 92 -5.81 -3.17 7.11
CA PRO A 92 -4.44 -3.65 6.95
C PRO A 92 -3.63 -3.42 8.23
N PRO A 93 -2.59 -4.24 8.48
CA PRO A 93 -1.70 -4.00 9.60
C PRO A 93 -0.92 -2.70 9.40
N LEU A 94 -0.48 -2.13 10.50
CA LEU A 94 0.52 -1.05 10.48
C LEU A 94 1.88 -1.60 10.05
N ASN A 95 2.80 -0.71 9.65
CA ASN A 95 4.13 -1.04 9.14
C ASN A 95 5.12 -1.57 10.21
N ASN A 96 4.70 -2.53 11.03
CA ASN A 96 5.51 -3.23 12.03
C ASN A 96 6.53 -4.27 11.50
N PRO A 97 6.62 -4.61 10.20
CA PRO A 97 7.76 -5.29 9.60
C PRO A 97 8.78 -4.34 8.95
N HIS A 98 8.62 -3.02 9.10
CA HIS A 98 9.54 -1.98 8.60
C HIS A 98 9.81 -2.08 7.09
N ILE A 99 8.75 -2.28 6.31
CA ILE A 99 8.82 -2.23 4.85
C ILE A 99 9.13 -0.79 4.42
N PRO A 100 9.93 -0.58 3.36
CA PRO A 100 10.32 0.76 2.89
C PRO A 100 9.16 1.49 2.19
N LEU A 101 8.19 1.95 2.99
CA LEU A 101 7.10 2.81 2.56
C LEU A 101 7.57 4.25 2.39
N ASN A 102 6.96 4.99 1.46
CA ASN A 102 7.23 6.41 1.29
C ASN A 102 6.64 7.16 2.50
N ASN A 103 7.51 7.85 3.25
CA ASN A 103 7.12 8.58 4.45
C ASN A 103 7.64 10.03 4.40
N PRO A 104 7.17 10.84 3.45
CA PRO A 104 7.52 12.26 3.44
C PRO A 104 6.95 12.96 4.69
N PRO A 105 7.63 14.01 5.20
CA PRO A 105 7.09 14.84 6.27
C PRO A 105 5.68 15.35 5.91
N PRO A 106 4.67 15.17 6.77
CA PRO A 106 3.33 15.68 6.50
C PRO A 106 3.36 17.20 6.31
N PRO A 107 2.63 17.75 5.32
CA PRO A 107 2.60 19.18 5.08
C PRO A 107 2.14 20.01 6.28
N GLN A 108 1.35 19.44 7.20
CA GLN A 108 0.86 20.15 8.39
C GLN A 108 1.88 20.20 9.53
N ILE A 109 2.77 19.21 9.62
CA ILE A 109 3.68 19.02 10.76
C ILE A 109 5.11 19.42 10.40
N HIS A 110 5.47 19.34 9.11
CA HIS A 110 6.80 19.67 8.58
C HIS A 110 7.96 18.95 9.29
N ARG A 111 7.72 17.74 9.83
CA ARG A 111 8.74 16.89 10.45
C ARG A 111 8.56 15.45 10.00
N LEU A 112 9.68 14.73 9.95
CA LEU A 112 9.65 13.29 9.71
C LEU A 112 8.98 12.59 10.90
N MET A 113 8.01 11.73 10.62
CA MET A 113 7.27 10.97 11.63
C MET A 113 7.65 9.49 11.57
N ASN A 114 7.38 8.74 12.64
CA ASN A 114 7.68 7.30 12.65
C ASN A 114 6.89 6.58 11.52
N PRO A 115 7.55 5.84 10.60
CA PRO A 115 6.88 5.08 9.53
C PRO A 115 5.94 3.97 10.04
N ASP A 116 6.07 3.52 11.28
CA ASP A 116 5.19 2.50 11.89
C ASP A 116 3.72 2.93 11.94
N ARG A 117 3.45 4.23 11.81
CA ARG A 117 2.08 4.77 11.73
C ARG A 117 1.36 4.46 10.41
N LEU A 118 2.11 4.08 9.37
CA LEU A 118 1.59 3.89 8.02
C LEU A 118 0.96 2.51 7.89
N PHE A 119 -0.10 2.40 7.09
CA PHE A 119 -0.67 1.11 6.75
C PHE A 119 0.23 0.36 5.76
N LEU A 120 0.36 -0.94 5.96
CA LEU A 120 1.11 -1.83 5.09
C LEU A 120 0.20 -2.38 3.99
N LEU A 121 0.41 -1.91 2.75
CA LEU A 121 -0.17 -2.46 1.53
C LEU A 121 0.93 -2.67 0.47
N GLY A 122 0.57 -3.09 -0.75
CA GLY A 122 1.52 -3.51 -1.78
C GLY A 122 2.37 -2.39 -2.40
N ASP A 123 1.88 -1.15 -2.43
CA ASP A 123 2.61 0.01 -2.98
C ASP A 123 3.19 0.90 -1.88
N SER A 124 4.47 1.30 -2.01
CA SER A 124 5.13 2.22 -1.08
C SER A 124 4.43 3.58 -0.94
N ARG A 125 3.64 4.00 -1.93
CA ARG A 125 2.97 5.31 -2.01
C ARG A 125 1.53 5.30 -1.51
N VAL A 126 0.98 4.15 -1.13
CA VAL A 126 -0.45 4.02 -0.79
C VAL A 126 -0.92 4.98 0.31
N ASN A 127 -0.02 5.43 1.19
CA ASN A 127 -0.30 6.34 2.30
C ASN A 127 -0.15 7.83 1.94
N GLU A 128 0.02 8.18 0.67
CA GLU A 128 0.26 9.56 0.22
C GLU A 128 -0.91 10.51 0.57
N ASN A 129 -2.14 10.05 0.37
CA ASN A 129 -3.34 10.80 0.74
C ASN A 129 -4.48 9.85 1.17
N PRO A 130 -5.47 10.36 1.94
CA PRO A 130 -6.56 9.53 2.46
C PRO A 130 -7.41 8.86 1.38
N GLY A 131 -7.57 9.48 0.20
CA GLY A 131 -8.35 8.92 -0.90
C GLY A 131 -7.69 7.68 -1.48
N LEU A 132 -6.40 7.78 -1.82
CA LEU A 132 -5.61 6.64 -2.31
C LEU A 132 -5.57 5.50 -1.29
N LEU A 133 -5.35 5.84 -0.02
CA LEU A 133 -5.36 4.86 1.07
C LEU A 133 -6.71 4.15 1.19
N SER A 134 -7.82 4.89 1.09
CA SER A 134 -9.16 4.31 1.17
C SER A 134 -9.41 3.29 0.05
N PHE A 135 -9.02 3.60 -1.18
CA PHE A 135 -9.10 2.65 -2.30
C PHE A 135 -8.27 1.38 -2.02
N GLY A 136 -7.04 1.55 -1.52
CA GLY A 136 -6.19 0.44 -1.12
C GLY A 136 -6.84 -0.45 -0.05
N ILE A 137 -7.41 0.14 1.00
CA ILE A 137 -8.11 -0.58 2.08
C ILE A 137 -9.33 -1.34 1.56
N ILE A 138 -10.13 -0.71 0.67
CA ILE A 138 -11.31 -1.37 0.09
C ILE A 138 -10.90 -2.64 -0.65
N LEU A 139 -9.88 -2.56 -1.50
CA LEU A 139 -9.40 -3.69 -2.30
C LEU A 139 -8.70 -4.75 -1.44
N TYR A 140 -7.96 -4.34 -0.42
CA TYR A 140 -7.39 -5.24 0.57
C TYR A 140 -8.47 -6.09 1.26
N ARG A 141 -9.53 -5.44 1.74
CA ARG A 141 -10.67 -6.10 2.36
C ARG A 141 -11.44 -6.96 1.36
N TRP A 142 -11.56 -6.51 0.12
CA TRP A 142 -12.19 -7.28 -0.95
C TRP A 142 -11.47 -8.60 -1.20
N HIS A 143 -10.14 -8.62 -1.20
CA HIS A 143 -9.38 -9.86 -1.30
C HIS A 143 -9.73 -10.84 -0.17
N ASN A 144 -9.74 -10.39 1.08
CA ASN A 144 -10.10 -11.26 2.21
C ASN A 144 -11.53 -11.80 2.10
N ILE A 145 -12.47 -10.96 1.65
CA ILE A 145 -13.86 -11.39 1.37
C ILE A 145 -13.89 -12.48 0.30
N GLN A 146 -13.10 -12.34 -0.78
CA GLN A 146 -13.04 -13.37 -1.82
C GLN A 146 -12.38 -14.66 -1.33
N ALA A 147 -11.30 -14.57 -0.54
CA ALA A 147 -10.66 -15.74 0.05
C ALA A 147 -11.62 -16.53 0.94
N GLU A 148 -12.39 -15.85 1.80
CA GLU A 148 -13.41 -16.48 2.65
C GLU A 148 -14.54 -17.13 1.83
N ARG A 149 -14.97 -16.50 0.72
CA ARG A 149 -15.98 -17.09 -0.18
C ARG A 149 -15.45 -18.34 -0.86
N LEU A 150 -14.25 -18.28 -1.42
CA LEU A 150 -13.60 -19.40 -2.07
C LEU A 150 -13.38 -20.57 -1.10
N GLN A 151 -13.03 -20.30 0.15
CA GLN A 151 -12.87 -21.33 1.18
C GLN A 151 -14.18 -22.04 1.50
N LYS A 152 -15.31 -21.31 1.53
CA LYS A 152 -16.64 -21.90 1.74
C LYS A 152 -17.09 -22.77 0.56
N GLU A 153 -16.82 -22.32 -0.66
CA GLU A 153 -17.15 -23.04 -1.89
C GLU A 153 -16.21 -24.23 -2.14
N ASN A 154 -14.95 -24.13 -1.70
CA ASN A 154 -13.91 -25.13 -1.89
C ASN A 154 -13.22 -25.47 -0.57
N PRO A 155 -13.87 -26.25 0.33
CA PRO A 155 -13.34 -26.52 1.67
C PRO A 155 -12.00 -27.26 1.70
N THR A 156 -11.63 -27.94 0.61
CA THR A 156 -10.40 -28.74 0.49
C THR A 156 -9.21 -27.96 -0.08
N TRP A 157 -9.40 -26.72 -0.53
CA TRP A 157 -8.30 -25.92 -1.08
C TRP A 157 -7.32 -25.52 0.01
N THR A 158 -6.04 -25.50 -0.36
CA THR A 158 -4.93 -25.02 0.46
C THR A 158 -4.93 -23.49 0.56
N ASP A 159 -4.18 -22.94 1.54
CA ASP A 159 -3.97 -21.49 1.68
C ASP A 159 -3.50 -20.84 0.37
N GLU A 160 -2.56 -21.48 -0.33
CA GLU A 160 -2.02 -20.95 -1.58
C GLU A 160 -3.06 -20.92 -2.70
N GLU A 161 -3.84 -21.99 -2.86
CA GLU A 161 -4.90 -22.05 -3.86
C GLU A 161 -5.97 -20.98 -3.62
N LEU A 162 -6.32 -20.74 -2.35
CA LEU A 162 -7.26 -19.70 -1.94
C LEU A 162 -6.70 -18.30 -2.20
N PHE A 163 -5.45 -18.05 -1.80
CA PHE A 163 -4.78 -16.77 -2.01
C PHE A 163 -4.69 -16.43 -3.50
N GLN A 164 -4.22 -17.36 -4.33
CA GLN A 164 -4.11 -17.15 -5.77
C GLN A 164 -5.49 -17.04 -6.43
N GLY A 165 -6.48 -17.81 -5.96
CA GLY A 165 -7.87 -17.69 -6.39
C GLY A 165 -8.42 -16.28 -6.14
N ALA A 166 -8.31 -15.79 -4.89
CA ALA A 166 -8.77 -14.47 -4.51
C ALA A 166 -8.00 -13.34 -5.22
N ARG A 167 -6.69 -13.52 -5.43
CA ARG A 167 -5.86 -12.61 -6.23
C ARG A 167 -6.34 -12.53 -7.68
N ARG A 168 -6.58 -13.66 -8.34
CA ARG A 168 -7.12 -13.68 -9.71
C ARG A 168 -8.48 -12.99 -9.81
N TRP A 169 -9.38 -13.24 -8.87
CA TRP A 169 -10.68 -12.59 -8.82
C TRP A 169 -10.59 -11.07 -8.67
N LEU A 170 -9.71 -10.59 -7.78
CA LEU A 170 -9.50 -9.16 -7.60
C LEU A 170 -8.94 -8.52 -8.88
N ILE A 171 -7.93 -9.14 -9.49
CA ILE A 171 -7.32 -8.64 -10.74
C ILE A 171 -8.37 -8.59 -11.86
N ALA A 172 -9.18 -9.64 -12.02
CA ALA A 172 -10.27 -9.65 -12.98
C ALA A 172 -11.27 -8.52 -12.70
N THR A 173 -11.63 -8.28 -11.44
CA THR A 173 -12.52 -7.18 -11.04
C THR A 173 -11.97 -5.80 -11.40
N LEU A 174 -10.64 -5.62 -11.39
CA LEU A 174 -10.00 -4.37 -11.79
C LEU A 174 -9.98 -4.13 -13.31
N GLN A 175 -10.00 -5.19 -14.10
CA GLN A 175 -9.88 -5.12 -15.56
C GLN A 175 -11.22 -5.16 -16.29
N VAL A 176 -12.24 -5.79 -15.70
CA VAL A 176 -13.55 -5.97 -16.31
C VAL A 176 -14.43 -4.75 -15.99
N ASN A 177 -14.94 -4.12 -17.05
CA ASN A 177 -15.86 -2.97 -17.05
C ASN A 177 -17.27 -3.46 -17.36
#